data_AF-A0A3B9XWF5-F1
#
_entry.id   AF-A0A3B9XWF5-F1
#
_cell.length_a   1.000
_cell.length_b   1.000
_cell.length_c   1.000
_cell.angle_alpha   90.00
_cell.angle_beta   90.00
_cell.angle_gamma   90.00
#
_symmetry.space_group_name_H-M   'P 1'
#
loop_
_entity.id
_entity.type
_entity.pdbx_description
1 polymer ?
#
loop_
_entity_poly.entity_id
_entity_poly.type
_entity_poly.pdbx_seq_one_letter_code
_entity_poly.pdbx_strand_id
1 'polypeptide(L)'
;MFNNGSVDIIGAPAIAYDALELYKGLGDDGAIVNFSIIQLTAQIVARHDRFPEGFGQSSRNYAWSQYGKAMEVVNAAEKSIKPSYWLDLPEKDKEGYMEMFRQSRLKLRDQGLYDGKMLSFLSKVRCQKDPALAECTAKDRE
;
A
#
# COMPACT_ATOMS: atom_id res chain seq x y z
N MET A 1 9.53 13.09 -14.01
CA MET A 1 10.15 11.76 -14.15
C MET A 1 9.23 10.82 -14.88
N PHE A 2 8.01 10.54 -14.37
CA PHE A 2 7.07 9.67 -15.10
C PHE A 2 6.53 10.32 -16.38
N ASN A 3 5.93 11.51 -16.29
CA ASN A 3 5.32 12.20 -17.44
C ASN A 3 6.28 12.56 -18.59
N ASN A 4 7.59 12.54 -18.34
CA ASN A 4 8.62 12.79 -19.35
C ASN A 4 9.43 11.52 -19.69
N GLY A 5 8.93 10.33 -19.31
CA GLY A 5 9.52 9.03 -19.66
C GLY A 5 10.87 8.72 -19.03
N SER A 6 11.29 9.44 -17.99
CA SER A 6 12.54 9.15 -17.28
C SER A 6 12.45 7.93 -16.36
N VAL A 7 11.23 7.48 -16.04
CA VAL A 7 10.94 6.23 -15.32
C VAL A 7 9.71 5.58 -15.93
N ASP A 8 9.70 4.25 -15.99
CA ASP A 8 8.59 3.46 -16.57
C ASP A 8 7.43 3.25 -15.59
N ILE A 9 7.71 3.27 -14.28
CA ILE A 9 6.75 2.97 -13.22
C ILE A 9 6.85 4.02 -12.12
N ILE A 10 5.69 4.47 -11.62
CA ILE A 10 5.59 5.30 -10.43
C ILE A 10 4.57 4.71 -9.46
N GLY A 11 4.94 4.66 -8.17
CA GLY A 11 4.00 4.37 -7.09
C GLY A 11 3.40 5.67 -6.56
N ALA A 12 2.10 5.87 -6.72
CA ALA A 12 1.39 7.05 -6.25
C ALA A 12 -0.02 6.70 -5.77
N PRO A 13 -0.59 7.44 -4.80
CA PRO A 13 -1.99 7.28 -4.45
C PRO A 13 -2.88 7.82 -5.56
N ALA A 14 -4.11 7.29 -5.71
CA ALA A 14 -5.04 7.71 -6.75
C ALA A 14 -5.31 9.23 -6.75
N ILE A 15 -5.30 9.87 -5.57
CA ILE A 15 -5.47 11.32 -5.43
C ILE A 15 -4.40 12.16 -6.17
N ALA A 16 -3.25 11.57 -6.49
CA ALA A 16 -2.17 12.23 -7.21
C ALA A 16 -2.34 12.16 -8.74
N TYR A 17 -3.26 11.33 -9.25
CA TYR A 17 -3.46 11.10 -10.68
C TYR A 17 -3.72 12.38 -11.46
N ASP A 18 -4.73 13.14 -11.05
CA ASP A 18 -5.07 14.41 -11.69
C ASP A 18 -4.09 15.52 -11.29
N ALA A 19 -3.72 15.59 -10.00
CA ALA A 19 -2.86 16.65 -9.46
C ALA A 19 -1.45 16.68 -10.08
N LEU A 20 -0.89 15.51 -10.42
CA LEU A 20 0.41 15.37 -11.06
C LEU A 20 0.29 15.12 -12.58
N GLU A 21 -0.91 15.22 -13.13
CA GLU A 21 -1.20 14.97 -14.53
C GLU A 21 -0.65 13.62 -15.04
N LEU A 22 -0.76 12.56 -14.22
CA LEU A 22 -0.16 11.24 -14.52
C LEU A 22 -0.73 10.61 -15.79
N TYR A 23 -1.94 11.00 -16.20
CA TYR A 23 -2.52 10.62 -17.48
C TYR A 23 -1.65 11.01 -18.70
N LYS A 24 -0.80 12.04 -18.58
CA LYS A 24 0.16 12.40 -19.64
C LYS A 24 1.28 11.36 -19.77
N GLY A 25 1.74 10.80 -18.64
CA GLY A 25 2.74 9.75 -18.62
C GLY A 25 2.19 8.38 -19.01
N LEU A 26 0.90 8.13 -18.73
CA LEU A 26 0.23 6.92 -19.22
C LEU A 26 0.09 6.91 -20.74
N GLY A 27 -0.29 8.04 -21.35
CA GLY A 27 -0.52 8.09 -22.79
C GLY A 27 -1.56 7.07 -23.24
N ASP A 28 -1.36 6.45 -24.41
CA ASP A 28 -2.27 5.43 -24.95
C ASP A 28 -1.89 3.99 -24.54
N ASP A 29 -0.63 3.76 -24.15
CA ASP A 29 -0.08 2.41 -23.88
C ASP A 29 0.12 2.12 -22.38
N GLY A 30 -0.10 3.11 -21.52
CA GLY A 30 0.09 2.99 -20.08
C GLY A 30 -1.09 2.35 -19.36
N ALA A 31 -0.82 1.79 -18.18
CA ALA A 31 -1.83 1.18 -17.32
C ALA A 31 -1.61 1.48 -15.84
N ILE A 32 -2.69 1.34 -15.07
CA ILE A 32 -2.74 1.36 -13.62
C ILE A 32 -3.11 -0.05 -13.19
N VAL A 33 -2.19 -0.70 -12.47
CA VAL A 33 -2.37 -2.07 -12.03
C VAL A 33 -3.42 -2.13 -10.92
N ASN A 34 -4.50 -2.87 -11.14
CA ASN A 34 -5.53 -3.13 -10.13
C ASN A 34 -5.11 -4.26 -9.18
N PHE A 35 -4.01 -4.03 -8.46
CA PHE A 35 -3.46 -4.95 -7.48
C PHE A 35 -2.65 -4.15 -6.45
N SER A 36 -2.83 -4.47 -5.17
CA SER A 36 -2.17 -3.73 -4.08
C SER A 36 -0.69 -4.10 -3.98
N ILE A 37 0.16 -3.39 -4.75
CA ILE A 37 1.62 -3.55 -4.75
C ILE A 37 2.26 -2.77 -3.58
N ILE A 38 1.72 -1.61 -3.25
CA ILE A 38 2.27 -0.70 -2.24
C ILE A 38 1.16 -0.26 -1.30
N GLN A 39 1.44 -0.31 0.00
CA GLN A 39 0.63 0.37 1.01
C GLN A 39 1.33 1.65 1.44
N LEU A 40 0.74 2.79 1.11
CA LEU A 40 1.28 4.09 1.51
C LEU A 40 0.84 4.42 2.94
N THR A 41 1.81 4.77 3.78
CA THR A 41 1.57 5.19 5.17
C THR A 41 2.21 6.55 5.42
N ALA A 42 1.45 7.47 6.02
CA ALA A 42 1.96 8.72 6.54
C ALA A 42 1.99 8.67 8.06
N GLN A 43 3.08 9.13 8.67
CA GLN A 43 3.23 9.19 10.13
C GLN A 43 3.37 10.65 10.56
N ILE A 44 2.52 11.06 11.50
CA ILE A 44 2.62 12.38 12.14
C ILE A 44 3.35 12.18 13.46
N VAL A 45 4.53 12.78 13.58
CA VAL A 45 5.38 12.69 14.77
C VAL A 45 5.31 14.01 15.54
N ALA A 46 4.94 13.94 16.81
CA ALA A 46 4.85 15.09 17.70
C ALA A 46 5.88 14.98 18.83
N ARG A 47 6.47 16.12 19.23
CA ARG A 47 7.32 16.22 20.42
C ARG A 47 6.44 16.26 21.67
N HIS A 48 6.29 15.13 22.35
CA HIS A 48 5.32 14.96 23.43
C HIS A 48 5.44 16.02 24.54
N ASP A 49 6.66 16.43 24.89
CA ASP A 49 6.98 17.45 25.90
C ASP A 49 6.49 18.87 25.55
N ARG A 50 6.07 19.10 24.30
CA ARG A 50 5.58 20.39 23.81
C ARG A 50 4.05 20.48 23.76
N PHE A 51 3.35 19.44 24.17
CA PHE A 51 1.89 19.38 24.15
C PHE A 51 1.32 19.06 25.53
N PRO A 52 0.09 19.54 25.83
CA PRO A 52 -0.56 19.24 27.09
C PRO A 52 -0.88 17.73 27.21
N GLU A 53 -1.06 17.27 28.45
CA GLU A 53 -1.52 15.91 28.74
C GLU A 53 -2.79 15.59 27.94
N GLY A 54 -2.87 14.37 27.42
CA GLY A 54 -4.01 13.90 26.62
C GLY A 54 -4.00 14.35 25.15
N PHE A 55 -3.16 15.32 24.75
CA PHE A 55 -3.10 15.78 23.35
C PHE A 55 -2.91 14.63 22.36
N GLY A 56 -1.93 13.75 22.61
CA GLY A 56 -1.64 12.64 21.71
C GLY A 56 -2.82 11.69 21.48
N GLN A 57 -3.60 11.39 22.53
CA GLN A 57 -4.79 10.54 22.38
C GLN A 57 -5.91 11.26 21.64
N SER A 58 -6.14 12.53 21.95
CA SER A 58 -7.12 13.37 21.25
C SER A 58 -6.79 13.49 19.75
N SER A 59 -5.52 13.70 19.40
CA SER A 59 -5.06 13.74 18.00
C SER A 59 -5.29 12.40 17.29
N ARG A 60 -5.02 11.25 17.94
CA ARG A 60 -5.30 9.92 17.36
C ARG A 60 -6.80 9.69 17.14
N ASN A 61 -7.63 10.06 18.10
CA ASN A 61 -9.09 9.93 17.98
C ASN A 61 -9.64 10.81 16.85
N TYR A 62 -9.12 12.04 16.72
CA TYR A 62 -9.48 12.93 15.62
C TYR A 62 -9.02 12.36 14.27
N ALA A 63 -7.75 11.94 14.15
CA ALA A 63 -7.24 11.35 12.91
C ALA A 63 -8.07 10.11 12.48
N TRP A 64 -8.43 9.26 13.44
CA TRP A 64 -9.29 8.10 13.19
C TRP A 64 -10.69 8.51 12.70
N SER A 65 -11.30 9.56 13.28
CA SER A 65 -12.62 10.03 12.83
C SER A 65 -12.60 10.59 11.40
N GLN A 66 -11.43 10.97 10.88
CA GLN A 66 -11.27 11.43 9.50
C GLN A 66 -11.10 10.28 8.49
N TYR A 67 -10.92 9.03 8.93
CA TYR A 67 -10.65 7.90 8.04
C TYR A 67 -11.72 7.73 6.95
N GLY A 68 -13.01 7.77 7.33
CA GLY A 68 -14.11 7.64 6.37
C GLY A 68 -14.05 8.72 5.28
N LYS A 69 -13.87 9.97 5.68
CA LYS A 69 -13.72 11.11 4.76
C LYS A 69 -12.49 10.97 3.86
N ALA A 70 -11.37 10.50 4.40
CA ALA A 70 -10.17 10.25 3.61
C ALA A 70 -10.43 9.18 2.53
N MET A 71 -11.12 8.09 2.88
CA MET A 71 -11.49 7.04 1.93
C MET A 71 -12.50 7.52 0.87
N GLU A 72 -13.42 8.42 1.21
CA GLU A 72 -14.30 9.05 0.22
C GLU A 72 -13.51 9.81 -0.85
N VAL A 73 -12.47 10.56 -0.45
CA VAL A 73 -11.59 11.28 -1.37
C VAL A 73 -10.81 10.31 -2.26
N VAL A 74 -10.26 9.24 -1.67
CA VAL A 74 -9.55 8.19 -2.44
C VAL A 74 -10.47 7.53 -3.45
N ASN A 75 -11.66 7.08 -3.02
CA ASN A 75 -12.64 6.43 -3.88
C ASN A 75 -13.14 7.35 -5.01
N ALA A 76 -13.30 8.64 -4.72
CA ALA A 76 -13.67 9.62 -5.74
C ALA A 76 -12.56 9.80 -6.80
N ALA A 77 -11.29 9.83 -6.36
CA ALA A 77 -10.15 9.91 -7.26
C ALA A 77 -10.01 8.64 -8.11
N GLU A 78 -10.19 7.45 -7.54
CA GLU A 78 -10.18 6.20 -8.32
C GLU A 78 -11.29 6.17 -9.39
N LYS A 79 -12.47 6.71 -9.07
CA LYS A 79 -13.59 6.81 -10.02
C LYS A 79 -13.38 7.85 -11.13
N SER A 80 -12.50 8.84 -10.95
CA SER A 80 -12.19 9.81 -12.02
C SER A 80 -11.26 9.23 -13.08
N ILE A 81 -10.56 8.14 -12.76
CA ILE A 81 -9.64 7.45 -13.67
C ILE A 81 -10.44 6.71 -14.74
N LYS A 82 -10.03 6.88 -16.01
CA LYS A 82 -10.68 6.22 -17.14
C LYS A 82 -10.63 4.69 -16.97
N PRO A 83 -11.75 3.96 -17.15
CA PRO A 83 -11.78 2.50 -17.04
C PRO A 83 -10.72 1.79 -17.89
N SER A 84 -10.37 2.34 -19.05
CA SER A 84 -9.37 1.77 -19.97
C SER A 84 -7.96 1.73 -19.42
N TYR A 85 -7.63 2.53 -18.40
CA TYR A 85 -6.30 2.48 -17.78
C TYR A 85 -6.17 1.36 -16.76
N TRP A 86 -7.26 0.81 -16.24
CA TRP A 86 -7.18 -0.24 -15.23
C TRP A 86 -6.79 -1.58 -15.86
N LEU A 87 -5.71 -2.15 -15.35
CA LEU A 87 -5.21 -3.46 -15.76
C LEU A 87 -5.38 -4.45 -14.60
N ASP A 88 -6.24 -5.44 -14.81
CA ASP A 88 -6.34 -6.60 -13.93
C ASP A 88 -5.25 -7.61 -14.28
N LEU A 89 -4.46 -7.99 -13.26
CA LEU A 89 -3.43 -9.01 -13.45
C LEU A 89 -4.05 -10.41 -13.57
N PRO A 90 -3.48 -11.29 -14.43
CA PRO A 90 -3.77 -12.72 -14.39
C PRO A 90 -3.56 -13.29 -12.99
N GLU A 91 -4.38 -14.26 -12.58
CA GLU A 91 -4.35 -14.79 -11.21
C GLU A 91 -2.99 -15.41 -10.85
N LYS A 92 -2.37 -16.10 -11.81
CA LYS A 92 -1.03 -16.66 -11.67
C LYS A 92 0.04 -15.60 -11.37
N ASP A 93 -0.10 -14.41 -11.95
CA ASP A 93 0.86 -13.32 -11.72
C ASP A 93 0.67 -12.75 -10.30
N LYS A 94 -0.57 -12.66 -9.81
CA LYS A 94 -0.85 -12.26 -8.41
C LYS A 94 -0.21 -13.22 -7.42
N GLU A 95 -0.32 -14.53 -7.63
CA GLU A 95 0.36 -15.54 -6.81
C GLU A 95 1.88 -15.32 -6.80
N GLY A 96 2.47 -15.09 -7.98
CA GLY A 96 3.89 -14.78 -8.11
C GLY A 96 4.32 -13.53 -7.35
N TYR A 97 3.54 -12.44 -7.45
CA TYR A 97 3.79 -11.21 -6.69
C TYR A 97 3.68 -11.41 -5.19
N MET A 98 2.66 -12.15 -4.71
CA MET A 98 2.49 -12.43 -3.29
C MET A 98 3.69 -13.19 -2.72
N GLU A 99 4.19 -14.19 -3.45
CA GLU A 99 5.39 -14.93 -3.05
C GLU A 99 6.64 -14.04 -3.09
N MET A 100 6.80 -13.22 -4.14
CA MET A 100 7.90 -12.26 -4.22
C MET A 100 7.90 -11.30 -3.01
N PHE A 101 6.73 -10.80 -2.61
CA PHE A 101 6.62 -9.94 -1.42
C PHE A 101 6.96 -10.69 -0.14
N ARG A 102 6.53 -11.96 0.00
CA ARG A 102 6.89 -12.80 1.16
C ARG A 102 8.40 -13.01 1.25
N GLN A 103 9.04 -13.41 0.15
CA GLN A 103 10.49 -13.57 0.11
C GLN A 103 11.22 -12.27 0.43
N SER A 104 10.71 -11.13 -0.03
CA SER A 104 11.26 -9.82 0.31
C SER A 104 11.17 -9.53 1.82
N ARG A 105 10.04 -9.82 2.46
CA ARG A 105 9.85 -9.65 3.91
C ARG A 105 10.78 -10.57 4.71
N LEU A 106 10.92 -11.84 4.31
CA LEU A 106 11.86 -12.78 4.93
C LEU A 106 13.30 -12.32 4.80
N LYS A 107 13.73 -11.87 3.62
CA LYS A 107 15.07 -11.33 3.41
C LYS A 107 15.34 -10.09 4.28
N LEU A 108 14.37 -9.18 4.39
CA LEU A 108 14.49 -7.98 5.24
C LEU A 108 14.55 -8.35 6.72
N ARG A 109 13.85 -9.41 7.16
CA ARG A 109 13.99 -9.96 8.51
C ARG A 109 15.39 -10.51 8.75
N ASP A 110 15.89 -11.31 7.81
CA ASP A 110 17.21 -11.96 7.95
C ASP A 110 18.36 -10.93 7.92
N GLN A 111 18.13 -9.77 7.32
CA GLN A 111 19.01 -8.59 7.40
C GLN A 111 18.86 -7.77 8.70
N GLY A 112 17.93 -8.15 9.59
CA GLY A 112 17.65 -7.43 10.83
C GLY A 112 16.87 -6.12 10.65
N LEU A 113 16.32 -5.86 9.45
CA LEU A 113 15.54 -4.65 9.17
C LEU A 113 14.08 -4.81 9.59
N TYR A 114 13.51 -6.00 9.44
CA TYR A 114 12.15 -6.32 9.89
C TYR A 114 12.16 -7.17 11.17
N ASP A 115 11.30 -6.81 12.11
CA ASP A 115 11.12 -7.56 13.35
C ASP A 115 10.35 -8.88 13.09
N GLY A 116 10.89 -9.99 13.58
CA GLY A 116 10.28 -11.31 13.38
C GLY A 116 8.90 -11.45 14.03
N LYS A 117 8.68 -10.88 15.22
CA LYS A 117 7.36 -10.96 15.90
C LYS A 117 6.31 -10.16 15.15
N MET A 118 6.69 -9.00 14.60
CA MET A 118 5.83 -8.20 13.72
C MET A 118 5.40 -9.03 12.50
N LEU A 119 6.35 -9.68 11.82
CA LEU A 119 6.04 -10.49 10.64
C LEU A 119 5.14 -11.68 11.00
N SER A 120 5.42 -12.42 12.08
CA SER A 120 4.56 -13.52 12.52
C SER A 120 3.15 -13.07 12.91
N PHE A 121 3.00 -11.86 13.46
CA PHE A 121 1.67 -11.30 13.75
C PHE A 121 0.91 -10.99 12.45
N LEU A 122 1.56 -10.28 11.52
CA LEU A 122 0.94 -9.91 10.24
C LEU A 122 0.60 -11.15 9.38
N SER A 123 1.45 -12.18 9.39
CA SER A 123 1.19 -13.45 8.70
C SER A 123 -0.04 -14.16 9.27
N LYS A 124 -0.27 -14.10 10.59
CA LYS A 124 -1.51 -14.62 11.20
C LYS A 124 -2.75 -13.85 10.75
N VAL A 125 -2.67 -12.52 10.70
CA VAL A 125 -3.80 -11.69 10.24
C VAL A 125 -4.14 -12.01 8.78
N ARG A 126 -3.14 -12.13 7.90
CA ARG A 126 -3.37 -12.48 6.49
C ARG A 126 -3.98 -13.88 6.35
N CYS A 127 -3.46 -14.89 7.05
CA CYS A 127 -4.02 -16.24 7.04
C CYS A 127 -5.43 -16.35 7.66
N GLN A 128 -5.79 -15.45 8.58
CA GLN A 128 -7.15 -15.37 9.09
C GLN A 128 -8.11 -14.77 8.05
N LYS A 129 -7.62 -13.81 7.24
CA LYS A 129 -8.40 -13.19 6.16
C LYS A 129 -8.56 -14.12 4.97
N ASP A 130 -7.48 -14.80 4.60
CA ASP A 130 -7.45 -15.76 3.52
C ASP A 130 -6.54 -16.95 3.88
N PRO A 131 -7.12 -18.09 4.28
CA PRO A 131 -6.35 -19.28 4.61
C PRO A 131 -5.76 -20.00 3.38
N ALA A 132 -6.16 -19.65 2.16
CA ALA A 132 -5.67 -20.26 0.93
C ALA A 132 -4.29 -19.72 0.50
N LEU A 133 -3.81 -18.62 1.10
CA LEU A 133 -2.50 -18.04 0.78
C LEU A 133 -1.38 -19.07 1.02
N ALA A 134 -0.47 -19.19 0.05
CA ALA A 134 0.64 -20.14 0.09
C ALA A 134 1.50 -20.02 1.38
N GLU A 135 1.67 -18.81 1.91
CA GLU A 135 2.43 -18.56 3.14
C GLU A 135 1.84 -19.24 4.39
N CYS A 136 0.55 -19.58 4.38
CA CYS A 136 -0.15 -20.11 5.56
C CYS A 136 0.20 -21.56 5.86
N THR A 137 0.69 -22.31 4.87
CA THR A 137 1.15 -23.70 4.99
C THR A 137 2.66 -23.86 4.75
N ALA A 138 3.34 -22.78 4.39
CA ALA A 138 4.78 -22.78 4.14
C ALA A 138 5.57 -23.15 5.41
N LYS A 139 6.60 -23.99 5.26
CA LYS A 139 7.47 -24.39 6.38
C LYS A 139 8.27 -23.21 6.94
N ASP A 140 8.59 -22.27 6.08
CA ASP A 140 9.32 -21.03 6.31
C ASP A 140 8.37 -19.83 6.48
N ARG A 141 7.17 -20.07 7.03
CA ARG A 141 6.23 -19.01 7.36
C ARG A 141 6.91 -17.95 8.25
N GLU A 142 6.60 -16.69 7.95
CA GLU A 142 6.93 -15.50 8.77
C GLU A 142 6.47 -15.64 10.22
#